data_AF-A0A7C2RYQ1-F1
#
_entry.id   AF-A0A7C2RYQ1-F1
#
_cell.length_a   1.000
_cell.length_b   1.000
_cell.length_c   1.000
_cell.angle_alpha   90.00
_cell.angle_beta   90.00
_cell.angle_gamma   90.00
#
_symmetry.space_group_name_H-M   'P 1'
#
loop_
_entity.id
_entity.type
_entity.pdbx_description
1 polymer ?
#
loop_
_entity_poly.entity_id
_entity_poly.type
_entity_poly.pdbx_seq_one_letter_code
_entity_poly.pdbx_strand_id
1 'polypeptide(L)'
;MPERDKLIGVGLMVISAIVILFYLYGLFFTRGLSEILIKFTIFVAVAGVMGILGWIGYTLATTPPPKPIEEIEKEIEAELKKLEEESKKEKESSGSSS
;
A
#
# COMPACT_ATOMS: atom_id res chain seq x y z
N MET A 1 -25.23 7.30 -16.89
CA MET A 1 -24.45 6.32 -17.68
C MET A 1 -24.06 5.09 -16.82
N PRO A 2 -25.03 4.28 -16.36
CA PRO A 2 -24.80 3.13 -15.46
C PRO A 2 -24.36 1.82 -16.16
N GLU A 3 -24.36 1.76 -17.50
CA GLU A 3 -24.11 0.51 -18.23
C GLU A 3 -22.63 0.06 -18.20
N ARG A 4 -21.69 1.01 -18.19
CA ARG A 4 -20.24 0.72 -18.15
C ARG A 4 -19.81 0.04 -16.85
N ASP A 5 -20.32 0.53 -15.72
CA ASP A 5 -19.95 0.01 -14.40
C ASP A 5 -20.55 -1.40 -14.20
N LYS A 6 -21.76 -1.62 -14.74
CA LYS A 6 -22.39 -2.94 -14.79
C LYS A 6 -21.61 -3.92 -15.69
N LEU A 7 -21.10 -3.47 -16.82
CA LEU A 7 -20.31 -4.30 -17.73
C LEU A 7 -18.98 -4.72 -17.10
N ILE A 8 -18.32 -3.80 -16.39
CA ILE A 8 -17.08 -4.08 -15.65
C ILE A 8 -17.37 -5.06 -14.50
N GLY A 9 -18.47 -4.86 -13.76
CA GLY A 9 -18.87 -5.74 -12.67
C GLY A 9 -19.18 -7.16 -13.14
N VAL A 10 -19.95 -7.31 -14.24
CA VAL A 10 -20.24 -8.62 -14.84
C VAL A 10 -18.98 -9.25 -15.43
N GLY A 11 -18.11 -8.46 -16.07
CA GLY A 11 -16.81 -8.92 -16.56
C GLY A 11 -15.95 -9.50 -15.44
N LEU A 12 -15.82 -8.79 -14.32
CA LEU A 12 -15.11 -9.28 -13.12
C LEU A 12 -15.76 -10.54 -12.54
N MET A 13 -17.09 -10.61 -12.51
CA MET A 13 -17.81 -11.81 -12.05
C MET A 13 -17.50 -13.03 -12.92
N VAL A 14 -17.55 -12.88 -14.24
CA VAL A 14 -17.28 -13.99 -15.17
C VAL A 14 -15.82 -14.41 -15.11
N ILE A 15 -14.89 -13.45 -15.10
CA ILE A 15 -13.45 -13.73 -15.01
C ILE A 15 -13.13 -14.47 -13.70
N SER A 16 -13.66 -13.99 -12.56
CA SER A 16 -13.44 -14.65 -11.27
C SER A 16 -14.03 -16.05 -11.24
N ALA A 17 -15.24 -16.26 -11.77
CA ALA A 17 -15.85 -17.57 -11.89
C ALA A 17 -15.00 -18.53 -12.73
N ILE A 18 -14.48 -18.06 -13.88
CA ILE A 18 -13.60 -18.85 -14.75
C ILE A 18 -12.31 -19.25 -14.01
N VAL A 19 -11.65 -18.30 -13.34
CA VAL A 19 -10.42 -18.56 -12.58
C VAL A 19 -10.66 -19.60 -11.48
N ILE A 20 -11.78 -19.50 -10.75
CA ILE A 20 -12.16 -20.49 -9.72
C ILE A 20 -12.33 -21.87 -10.34
N LEU A 21 -13.05 -21.98 -11.47
CA LEU A 21 -13.27 -23.26 -12.15
C LEU A 21 -11.97 -23.88 -12.65
N PHE A 22 -11.07 -23.09 -13.24
CA PHE A 22 -9.74 -23.57 -13.66
C PHE A 22 -8.88 -24.02 -12.47
N TYR A 23 -8.91 -23.27 -11.37
CA TYR A 23 -8.18 -23.63 -10.16
C TYR A 23 -8.69 -24.94 -9.57
N LEU A 24 -10.01 -25.10 -9.42
CA LEU A 24 -10.62 -26.35 -8.94
C LEU A 24 -10.36 -27.52 -9.89
N TYR A 25 -10.45 -27.31 -11.20
CA TYR A 25 -10.14 -28.34 -12.19
C TYR A 25 -8.68 -28.80 -12.09
N GLY A 26 -7.73 -27.87 -12.02
CA GLY A 26 -6.31 -28.18 -11.84
C GLY A 26 -6.00 -28.88 -10.52
N LEU A 27 -6.74 -28.54 -9.45
CA LEU A 27 -6.59 -29.12 -8.12
C LEU A 27 -7.12 -30.55 -8.03
N PHE A 28 -8.30 -30.83 -8.60
CA PHE A 28 -8.99 -32.12 -8.43
C PHE A 28 -8.72 -33.12 -9.56
N PHE A 29 -8.56 -32.67 -10.80
CA PHE A 29 -8.50 -33.56 -11.97
C PHE A 29 -7.08 -33.95 -12.37
N THR A 30 -6.08 -33.11 -12.06
CA THR A 30 -4.69 -33.35 -12.46
C THR A 30 -3.80 -33.66 -11.27
N ARG A 31 -3.65 -34.96 -10.95
CA ARG A 31 -2.87 -35.46 -9.80
C ARG A 31 -1.46 -34.83 -9.72
N GLY A 32 -0.74 -34.73 -10.84
CA GLY A 32 0.62 -34.16 -10.87
C GLY A 32 0.70 -32.64 -10.72
N LEU A 33 -0.32 -31.89 -11.17
CA LEU A 33 -0.37 -30.43 -11.01
C LEU A 33 -0.89 -30.02 -9.64
N SER A 34 -1.78 -30.83 -9.04
CA SER A 34 -2.37 -30.54 -7.73
C SER A 34 -1.33 -30.32 -6.65
N GLU A 35 -0.29 -31.15 -6.59
CA GLU A 35 0.80 -31.00 -5.63
C GLU A 35 1.58 -29.70 -5.83
N ILE A 36 1.87 -29.34 -7.08
CA ILE A 36 2.61 -28.12 -7.42
C ILE A 36 1.77 -26.89 -7.07
N LEU A 37 0.47 -26.90 -7.39
CA LEU A 37 -0.46 -25.81 -7.07
C LEU A 37 -0.58 -25.60 -5.56
N ILE A 38 -0.76 -26.66 -4.79
CA ILE A 38 -0.87 -26.58 -3.32
C ILE A 38 0.44 -26.07 -2.71
N LYS A 39 1.59 -26.63 -3.13
CA LYS A 39 2.91 -26.18 -2.66
C LYS A 39 3.14 -24.69 -2.99
N PHE A 40 2.77 -24.27 -4.20
CA PHE A 40 2.91 -22.89 -4.63
C PHE A 40 2.01 -21.92 -3.85
N THR A 41 0.74 -22.25 -3.65
CA THR A 41 -0.19 -21.39 -2.87
C THR A 41 0.26 -21.23 -1.42
N ILE A 42 0.68 -22.32 -0.78
CA ILE A 42 1.23 -22.28 0.58
C ILE A 42 2.55 -21.49 0.61
N PHE A 43 3.43 -21.68 -0.38
CA PHE A 43 4.67 -20.92 -0.50
C PHE A 43 4.39 -19.42 -0.64
N VAL A 44 3.45 -19.01 -1.49
CA VAL A 44 3.07 -17.59 -1.66
C VAL A 44 2.49 -17.02 -0.36
N ALA A 45 1.65 -17.77 0.35
CA ALA A 45 1.12 -17.35 1.64
C ALA A 45 2.24 -17.14 2.68
N VAL A 46 3.14 -18.11 2.80
CA VAL A 46 4.30 -18.03 3.72
C VAL A 46 5.25 -16.91 3.30
N ALA A 47 5.56 -16.78 2.01
CA ALA A 47 6.43 -15.74 1.46
C ALA A 47 5.84 -14.34 1.65
N GLY A 48 4.51 -14.19 1.59
CA GLY A 48 3.84 -12.93 1.91
C GLY A 48 4.06 -12.54 3.37
N VAL A 49 3.79 -13.46 4.30
CA VAL A 49 4.00 -13.22 5.74
C VAL A 49 5.47 -12.96 6.07
N MET A 50 6.37 -13.80 5.55
CA MET A 50 7.80 -13.67 5.78
C MET A 50 8.40 -12.45 5.08
N GLY A 51 7.83 -12.04 3.94
CA GLY A 51 8.20 -10.82 3.24
C GLY A 51 7.86 -9.57 4.06
N ILE A 52 6.68 -9.54 4.68
CA ILE A 52 6.29 -8.46 5.59
C ILE A 52 7.21 -8.44 6.82
N LEU A 53 7.41 -9.58 7.48
CA LEU A 53 8.32 -9.70 8.63
C LEU A 53 9.76 -9.30 8.27
N GLY A 54 10.25 -9.75 7.13
CA GLY A 54 11.57 -9.41 6.61
C GLY A 54 11.71 -7.93 6.29
N TRP A 55 10.68 -7.30 5.72
CA TRP A 55 10.64 -5.86 5.50
C TRP A 55 10.67 -5.09 6.82
N ILE A 56 9.86 -5.49 7.81
CA ILE A 56 9.87 -4.87 9.14
C ILE A 56 11.25 -5.04 9.78
N GLY A 57 11.80 -6.25 9.77
CA GLY A 57 13.15 -6.52 10.29
C GLY A 57 14.22 -5.71 9.58
N TYR A 58 14.11 -5.56 8.25
CA TYR A 58 14.99 -4.71 7.45
C TYR A 58 14.89 -3.25 7.88
N THR A 59 13.67 -2.71 8.04
CA THR A 59 13.49 -1.34 8.52
C THR A 59 14.05 -1.16 9.92
N LEU A 60 13.80 -2.05 10.88
CA LEU A 60 14.36 -1.94 12.23
C LEU A 60 15.89 -2.06 12.27
N ALA A 61 16.48 -2.89 11.41
CA ALA A 61 17.92 -3.03 11.31
C ALA A 61 18.59 -1.83 10.62
N THR A 62 17.87 -1.11 9.76
CA THR A 62 18.41 0.00 8.96
C THR A 62 17.94 1.38 9.44
N THR A 63 16.95 1.44 10.32
CA THR A 63 16.61 2.63 11.09
C THR A 63 17.44 2.64 12.37
N PRO A 64 18.53 3.42 12.43
CA PRO A 64 19.20 3.67 13.69
C PRO A 64 18.19 4.19 14.71
N PRO A 65 18.36 3.87 16.00
CA PRO A 65 17.40 4.16 17.05
C PRO A 65 16.89 5.59 16.92
N PRO A 66 15.56 5.79 16.99
CA PRO A 66 14.92 7.07 16.74
C PRO A 66 15.66 8.17 17.49
N LYS A 67 16.07 9.22 16.77
CA LYS A 67 16.69 10.40 17.38
C LYS A 67 15.77 10.95 18.47
N PRO A 68 16.32 11.51 19.57
CA PRO A 68 15.53 12.05 20.66
C PRO A 68 14.43 12.99 20.13
N ILE A 69 13.19 12.77 20.59
CA ILE A 69 11.97 13.45 20.11
C ILE A 69 12.11 14.99 20.18
N GLU A 70 12.96 15.50 21.07
CA GLU A 70 13.24 16.93 21.25
C GLU A 70 13.85 17.64 20.03
N GLU A 71 14.64 16.95 19.18
CA GLU A 71 15.20 17.57 17.96
C GLU A 71 14.15 17.67 16.85
N ILE A 72 13.30 16.65 16.74
CA ILE A 72 12.22 16.58 15.73
C ILE A 72 11.13 17.61 16.03
N GLU A 73 10.76 17.79 17.30
CA GLU A 73 9.82 18.83 17.72
C GLU A 73 10.37 20.24 17.43
N LYS A 74 11.66 20.49 17.68
CA LYS A 74 12.28 21.80 17.41
C LYS A 74 12.38 22.12 15.92
N GLU A 75 12.69 21.15 15.07
CA GLU A 75 12.73 21.34 13.61
C GLU A 75 11.32 21.61 13.05
N ILE A 76 10.30 20.87 13.48
CA ILE A 76 8.91 21.07 13.06
C ILE A 76 8.37 22.44 13.53
N GLU A 77 8.66 22.84 14.77
CA GLU A 77 8.23 24.13 15.30
C GLU A 77 8.93 25.31 14.58
N ALA A 78 10.19 25.12 14.17
CA ALA A 78 10.94 26.10 13.39
C ALA A 78 10.40 26.24 11.95
N GLU A 79 10.05 25.13 11.28
CA GLU A 79 9.42 25.18 9.96
C GLU A 79 8.02 25.83 10.02
N LEU A 80 7.19 25.45 11.00
CA LEU A 80 5.86 26.02 11.20
C LEU A 80 5.90 27.53 11.41
N LYS A 81 6.83 28.03 12.25
CA LYS A 81 7.01 29.49 12.44
C LYS A 81 7.42 30.20 11.16
N LYS A 82 8.30 29.62 10.36
CA LYS A 82 8.69 30.18 9.06
C LYS A 82 7.52 30.27 8.09
N LEU A 83 6.74 29.20 7.97
CA LEU A 83 5.53 29.14 7.14
C LEU A 83 4.48 30.16 7.59
N GLU A 84 4.35 30.39 8.90
CA GLU A 84 3.42 31.38 9.47
C GLU A 84 3.88 32.82 9.21
N GLU A 85 5.18 33.11 9.35
CA GLU A 85 5.78 34.41 9.01
C GLU A 85 5.68 34.73 7.52
N GLU A 86 5.91 33.73 6.65
CA GLU A 86 5.79 33.87 5.21
C GLU A 86 4.33 34.09 4.79
N SER A 87 3.38 33.34 5.36
CA SER A 87 1.94 33.53 5.16
C SER A 87 1.45 34.90 5.65
N LYS A 88 2.04 35.43 6.73
CA LYS A 88 1.68 36.75 7.27
C LYS A 88 2.21 37.89 6.41
N LYS A 89 3.45 37.76 5.91
CA LYS A 89 4.03 38.69 4.92
C LYS A 89 3.27 38.69 3.60
N GLU A 90 2.84 37.52 3.13
CA GLU A 90 2.06 37.39 1.89
C GLU A 90 0.69 38.09 2.03
N LYS A 91 0.00 37.89 3.17
CA LYS A 91 -1.27 38.59 3.49
C LYS A 91 -1.10 40.10 3.60
N GLU A 92 -0.04 40.60 4.25
CA GLU A 92 0.23 42.04 4.36
C GLU A 92 0.58 42.69 3.01
N SER A 93 1.28 41.99 2.11
CA SER A 93 1.58 42.48 0.76
C SER A 93 0.38 42.51 -0.19
N SER A 94 -0.58 41.59 -0.02
CA SER A 94 -1.82 41.54 -0.82
C SER A 94 -2.93 42.51 -0.37
N GLY A 95 -2.83 43.05 0.86
CA GLY A 95 -3.87 43.90 1.47
C GLY A 95 -3.71 45.41 1.26
N SER A 96 -2.57 45.88 0.73
CA SER A 96 -2.27 47.31 0.53
C SER A 96 -2.51 47.81 -0.91
N SER A 97 -3.19 47.04 -1.75
CA SER A 97 -3.49 47.41 -3.15
C SER A 97 -4.99 47.25 -3.46
N SER A 98 -5.84 47.91 -2.68
CA SER A 98 -7.22 48.23 -3.04
C SER A 98 -7.53 49.67 -2.65
#